data_AF-X5YB92-F1
#
_entry.id   AF-X5YB92-F1
#
_cell.length_a   1.000
_cell.length_b   1.000
_cell.length_c   1.000
_cell.angle_alpha   90.00
_cell.angle_beta   90.00
_cell.angle_gamma   90.00
#
_symmetry.space_group_name_H-M   'P 1'
#
loop_
_entity.id
_entity.type
_entity.pdbx_description
1 polymer ?
#
loop_
_entity_poly.entity_id
_entity_poly.type
_entity_poly.pdbx_seq_one_letter_code
_entity_poly.pdbx_strand_id
1 'polypeptide(L)'
;MTEITIKNFDRSLPDRFVVQLEEAAEKGWWRDVLEDRELVIGLRGKSLNVYWKGQSIFKVEAGPLSLRASTHEKFLLDPKLGGQIDFDGEKFDVAALGTKAFLKHYEGPASLALIKRAAGIYSGREKRGCHSIAIANSQVIDVEIALPGSVERNEPGDEVTSPRIDLLALEPRGTDEARLVFWEAKDFKNAELGSIRSRLPAPVLAQIAAYRAILDGYRHDLEESYTRLCSNLRRIRGAAGQGVHPLVDEIAAGTRKVTLGDAPQVNLLVFGFDAGQKDYADWQAHRAALEHALAADGGRLYAVGDPKGKRL
;
A
#
# COMPACT_ATOMS: atom_id res chain seq x y z
N MET A 1 -10.97 22.47 18.13
CA MET A 1 -10.86 21.68 16.90
C MET A 1 -9.53 22.02 16.28
N THR A 2 -8.60 21.06 16.22
CA THR A 2 -7.29 21.29 15.62
C THR A 2 -7.29 20.56 14.30
N GLU A 3 -7.48 21.31 13.22
CA GLU A 3 -7.32 20.81 11.87
C GLU A 3 -5.83 20.48 11.67
N ILE A 4 -5.49 19.19 11.61
CA ILE A 4 -4.13 18.76 11.28
C ILE A 4 -4.04 18.73 9.75
N THR A 5 -3.75 19.89 9.16
CA THR A 5 -3.41 19.95 7.73
C THR A 5 -2.02 19.33 7.54
N ILE A 6 -1.94 18.19 6.84
CA ILE A 6 -0.66 17.76 6.26
C ILE A 6 -0.32 18.80 5.20
N LYS A 7 0.61 19.72 5.49
CA LYS A 7 0.97 20.81 4.57
C LYS A 7 1.93 20.40 3.46
N ASN A 8 2.69 19.32 3.64
CA ASN A 8 3.74 18.90 2.72
C ASN A 8 3.62 17.39 2.44
N PHE A 9 3.82 16.98 1.18
CA PHE A 9 3.92 15.57 0.81
C PHE A 9 5.39 15.13 0.84
N ASP A 10 5.74 14.14 1.67
CA ASP A 10 7.08 13.56 1.71
C ASP A 10 7.03 12.04 1.95
N ARG A 11 7.70 11.32 1.06
CA ARG A 11 7.89 9.86 1.06
C ARG A 11 9.35 9.48 1.16
N SER A 12 10.28 10.44 1.14
CA SER A 12 11.69 10.17 1.34
C SER A 12 11.99 9.87 2.81
N LEU A 13 13.12 9.22 3.10
CA LEU A 13 13.65 9.06 4.45
C LEU A 13 14.90 9.92 4.63
N PRO A 14 15.09 10.53 5.81
CA PRO A 14 16.34 11.17 6.17
C PRO A 14 17.52 10.21 6.05
N ASP A 15 18.66 10.72 5.59
CA ASP A 15 19.87 9.91 5.35
C ASP A 15 20.28 9.07 6.56
N ARG A 16 20.29 9.67 7.77
CA ARG A 16 20.58 8.95 9.02
C ARG A 16 19.71 7.70 9.23
N PHE A 17 18.45 7.73 8.78
CA PHE A 17 17.54 6.61 8.94
C PHE A 17 17.83 5.55 7.89
N VAL A 18 18.17 5.94 6.65
CA VAL A 18 18.62 5.03 5.61
C VAL A 18 19.88 4.28 6.05
N VAL A 19 20.87 4.98 6.61
CA VAL A 19 22.10 4.35 7.13
C VAL A 19 21.78 3.29 8.21
N GLN A 20 20.90 3.60 9.17
CA GLN A 20 20.48 2.62 10.17
C GLN A 20 19.76 1.40 9.55
N LEU A 21 19.01 1.59 8.47
CA LEU A 21 18.37 0.49 7.74
C LEU A 21 19.39 -0.37 6.98
N GLU A 22 20.43 0.25 6.42
CA GLU A 22 21.54 -0.45 5.76
C GLU A 22 22.33 -1.30 6.77
N GLU A 23 22.71 -0.73 7.91
CA GLU A 23 23.41 -1.45 8.99
C GLU A 23 22.56 -2.62 9.54
N ALA A 24 21.26 -2.42 9.70
CA ALA A 24 20.35 -3.47 10.16
C ALA A 24 20.08 -4.57 9.13
N ALA A 25 20.47 -4.38 7.86
CA ALA A 25 20.21 -5.36 6.79
C ALA A 25 21.09 -6.62 6.92
N GLU A 26 22.15 -6.57 7.72
CA GLU A 26 23.08 -7.70 7.89
C GLU A 26 22.46 -8.89 8.64
N LYS A 27 21.56 -8.64 9.60
CA LYS A 27 20.99 -9.67 10.49
C LYS A 27 19.71 -9.24 11.20
N GLY A 28 18.98 -10.23 11.72
CA GLY A 28 17.81 -10.02 12.57
C GLY A 28 16.55 -9.72 11.77
N TRP A 29 15.53 -9.19 12.45
CA TRP A 29 14.18 -9.05 11.91
C TRP A 29 14.11 -8.22 10.62
N TRP A 30 14.96 -7.21 10.47
CA TRP A 30 14.95 -6.35 9.30
C TRP A 30 15.48 -7.07 8.07
N ARG A 31 16.52 -7.89 8.22
CA ARG A 31 17.00 -8.78 7.17
C ARG A 31 15.92 -9.76 6.72
N ASP A 32 15.21 -10.39 7.66
CA ASP A 32 14.11 -11.30 7.35
C ASP A 32 12.98 -10.59 6.56
N VAL A 33 12.70 -9.32 6.89
CA VAL A 33 11.75 -8.48 6.12
C VAL A 33 12.25 -8.20 4.70
N LEU A 34 13.54 -7.88 4.53
CA LEU A 34 14.11 -7.61 3.22
C LEU A 34 14.13 -8.87 2.35
N GLU A 35 14.47 -10.03 2.91
CA GLU A 35 14.52 -11.32 2.20
C GLU A 35 13.12 -11.83 1.78
N ASP A 36 12.06 -11.47 2.49
CA ASP A 36 10.68 -11.84 2.14
C ASP A 36 10.11 -10.98 0.98
N ARG A 37 10.19 -11.54 -0.23
CA ARG A 37 9.68 -10.91 -1.47
C ARG A 37 8.17 -10.73 -1.51
N GLU A 38 7.42 -11.30 -0.58
CA GLU A 38 5.98 -11.10 -0.50
C GLU A 38 5.60 -9.86 0.33
N LEU A 39 6.56 -9.19 0.97
CA LEU A 39 6.33 -7.96 1.72
C LEU A 39 6.56 -6.72 0.85
N VAL A 40 5.74 -5.70 1.09
CA VAL A 40 5.87 -4.40 0.44
C VAL A 40 6.35 -3.38 1.47
N ILE A 41 7.33 -2.55 1.10
CA ILE A 41 7.87 -1.49 1.97
C ILE A 41 7.38 -0.14 1.44
N GLY A 42 6.64 0.61 2.26
CA GLY A 42 6.19 1.96 1.94
C GLY A 42 6.88 2.98 2.83
N LEU A 43 7.57 3.95 2.24
CA LEU A 43 8.28 5.02 2.96
C LEU A 43 7.33 6.18 3.28
N ARG A 44 7.46 6.81 4.46
CA ARG A 44 6.48 7.77 4.99
C ARG A 44 7.15 9.01 5.61
N GLY A 45 8.22 9.53 5.02
CA GLY A 45 8.91 10.72 5.53
C GLY A 45 9.81 10.39 6.72
N LYS A 46 9.19 10.12 7.87
CA LYS A 46 9.88 9.90 9.16
C LYS A 46 9.85 8.45 9.65
N SER A 47 9.06 7.62 8.98
CA SER A 47 8.92 6.20 9.25
C SER A 47 8.83 5.44 7.93
N LEU A 48 8.94 4.12 7.98
CA LEU A 48 8.45 3.25 6.92
C LEU A 48 7.46 2.26 7.48
N ASN A 49 6.61 1.74 6.62
CA ASN A 49 5.68 0.67 6.94
C ASN A 49 6.03 -0.56 6.11
N VAL A 50 5.91 -1.74 6.73
CA VAL A 50 6.04 -3.04 6.09
C VAL A 50 4.66 -3.64 5.98
N TYR A 51 4.25 -3.94 4.75
CA TYR A 51 2.89 -4.36 4.42
C TYR A 51 2.83 -5.83 4.03
N TRP A 52 1.81 -6.50 4.55
CA TRP A 52 1.37 -7.83 4.12
C TRP A 52 -0.13 -7.83 3.91
N LYS A 53 -0.57 -8.05 2.67
CA LYS A 53 -1.99 -8.10 2.28
C LYS A 53 -2.78 -6.87 2.78
N GLY A 54 -2.21 -5.68 2.57
CA GLY A 54 -2.78 -4.39 2.98
C GLY A 54 -2.86 -4.16 4.49
N GLN A 55 -2.15 -4.96 5.29
CA GLN A 55 -1.94 -4.72 6.72
C GLN A 55 -0.51 -4.23 6.95
N SER A 56 -0.35 -3.12 7.66
CA SER A 56 0.96 -2.65 8.12
C SER A 56 1.42 -3.51 9.29
N ILE A 57 2.20 -4.56 9.01
CA ILE A 57 2.69 -5.50 10.02
C ILE A 57 3.85 -4.93 10.85
N PHE A 58 4.59 -3.98 10.30
CA PHE A 58 5.53 -3.16 11.07
C PHE A 58 5.40 -1.70 10.66
N LYS A 59 5.49 -0.80 11.65
CA LYS A 59 5.91 0.59 11.46
C LYS A 59 7.31 0.71 12.05
N VAL A 60 8.26 1.20 11.25
CA VAL A 60 9.68 1.30 11.59
C VAL A 60 10.08 2.77 11.59
N GLU A 61 10.79 3.17 12.63
CA GLU A 61 11.30 4.53 12.83
C GLU A 61 12.79 4.48 13.22
N ALA A 62 13.52 5.54 12.90
CA ALA A 62 14.87 5.73 13.42
C ALA A 62 14.81 5.99 14.93
N GLY A 63 15.48 5.15 15.72
CA GLY A 63 15.72 5.41 17.14
C GLY A 63 17.07 6.11 17.36
N PRO A 64 17.36 6.51 18.62
CA PRO A 64 18.63 7.17 18.95
C PRO A 64 19.87 6.32 18.65
N LEU A 65 19.78 5.00 18.83
CA LEU A 65 20.89 4.06 18.68
C LEU A 65 20.61 2.92 17.68
N SER A 66 19.34 2.62 17.42
CA SER A 66 18.93 1.51 16.56
C SER A 66 17.56 1.78 15.97
N LEU A 67 17.18 0.99 14.96
CA LEU A 67 15.80 0.95 14.47
C LEU A 67 14.82 0.61 15.61
N ARG A 68 13.66 1.25 15.59
CA ARG A 68 12.51 0.89 16.41
C ARG A 68 11.39 0.39 15.49
N ALA A 69 11.00 -0.86 15.67
CA ALA A 69 9.81 -1.42 15.02
C ALA A 69 8.65 -1.50 16.01
N SER A 70 7.44 -1.23 15.53
CA SER A 70 6.19 -1.42 16.27
C SER A 70 5.19 -2.18 15.39
N THR A 71 4.30 -2.93 16.03
CA THR A 71 3.24 -3.70 15.37
C THR A 71 1.95 -3.58 16.18
N HIS A 72 0.81 -3.89 15.56
CA HIS A 72 -0.47 -3.92 16.27
C HIS A 72 -0.56 -5.20 17.11
N GLU A 73 -1.08 -5.11 18.35
CA GLU A 73 -1.14 -6.26 19.27
C GLU A 73 -1.87 -7.48 18.69
N LYS A 74 -2.87 -7.27 17.81
CA LYS A 74 -3.60 -8.36 17.15
C LYS A 74 -2.72 -9.24 16.25
N PHE A 75 -1.57 -8.74 15.79
CA PHE A 75 -0.62 -9.53 14.99
C PHE A 75 0.36 -10.32 15.84
N LEU A 76 0.42 -10.07 17.16
CA LEU A 76 1.18 -10.86 18.11
C LEU A 76 0.38 -12.04 18.66
N LEU A 77 -0.94 -12.05 18.47
CA LEU A 77 -1.78 -13.18 18.88
C LEU A 77 -1.46 -14.42 18.04
N ASP A 78 -1.28 -15.58 18.69
CA ASP A 78 -1.03 -16.85 18.00
C ASP A 78 -2.26 -17.20 17.13
N PRO A 79 -2.12 -17.22 15.79
CA PRO A 79 -3.24 -17.49 14.88
C PRO A 79 -3.75 -18.95 14.96
N LYS A 80 -3.10 -19.83 15.74
CA LYS A 80 -3.55 -21.20 15.99
C LYS A 80 -4.53 -21.31 17.15
N LEU A 81 -4.76 -20.24 17.92
CA LEU A 81 -5.76 -20.24 18.98
C LEU A 81 -7.16 -20.44 18.36
N GLY A 82 -7.80 -21.54 18.73
CA GLY A 82 -9.18 -21.85 18.30
C GLY A 82 -9.99 -22.58 19.36
N GLY A 83 -9.47 -22.71 20.58
CA GLY A 83 -10.19 -23.31 21.71
C GLY A 83 -11.25 -22.37 22.26
N GLN A 84 -12.27 -22.94 22.91
CA GLN A 84 -13.23 -22.18 23.70
C GLN A 84 -12.58 -21.75 25.02
N ILE A 85 -13.02 -20.60 25.53
CA ILE A 85 -12.63 -20.10 26.85
C ILE A 85 -13.86 -20.16 27.73
N ASP A 86 -13.72 -20.82 28.88
CA ASP A 86 -14.81 -20.94 29.83
C ASP A 86 -15.20 -19.56 30.38
N PHE A 87 -16.51 -19.35 30.51
CA PHE A 87 -17.11 -18.16 31.08
C PHE A 87 -17.98 -18.58 32.25
N ASP A 88 -17.65 -18.10 33.45
CA ASP A 88 -18.34 -18.49 34.69
C ASP A 88 -19.61 -17.66 34.98
N GLY A 89 -19.98 -16.75 34.07
CA GLY A 89 -21.06 -15.79 34.25
C GLY A 89 -20.59 -14.38 34.64
N GLU A 90 -19.31 -14.22 35.03
CA GLU A 90 -18.71 -12.94 35.38
C GLU A 90 -17.45 -12.64 34.57
N LYS A 91 -16.58 -13.65 34.35
CA LYS A 91 -15.29 -13.49 33.68
C LYS A 91 -14.92 -14.69 32.81
N PHE A 92 -14.03 -14.44 31.86
CA PHE A 92 -13.39 -15.48 31.05
C PHE A 92 -12.14 -16.02 31.76
N ASP A 93 -11.93 -17.35 31.76
CA ASP A 93 -10.68 -17.95 32.25
C ASP A 93 -9.55 -17.80 31.22
N VAL A 94 -8.83 -16.69 31.32
CA VAL A 94 -7.73 -16.33 30.40
C VAL A 94 -6.35 -16.66 30.97
N ALA A 95 -6.24 -17.33 32.13
CA ALA A 95 -4.95 -17.55 32.80
C ALA A 95 -3.94 -18.26 31.89
N ALA A 96 -4.38 -19.28 31.17
CA ALA A 96 -3.56 -20.03 30.22
C ALA A 96 -3.19 -19.23 28.95
N LEU A 97 -3.91 -18.15 28.62
CA LEU A 97 -3.60 -17.31 27.46
C LEU A 97 -2.38 -16.42 27.72
N GLY A 98 -2.18 -15.93 28.94
CA GLY A 98 -1.03 -15.06 29.26
C GLY A 98 0.35 -15.70 28.98
N THR A 99 0.42 -17.03 28.95
CA THR A 99 1.66 -17.77 28.70
C THR A 99 1.86 -18.13 27.23
N LYS A 100 0.80 -18.47 26.49
CA LYS A 100 0.88 -19.03 25.13
C LYS A 100 0.27 -18.17 24.02
N ALA A 101 -0.56 -17.20 24.35
CA ALA A 101 -1.37 -16.51 23.34
C ALA A 101 -0.59 -15.47 22.53
N PHE A 102 0.50 -14.94 23.06
CA PHE A 102 1.25 -13.86 22.43
C PHE A 102 2.67 -14.28 22.06
N LEU A 103 3.08 -13.88 20.86
CA LEU A 103 4.47 -13.86 20.45
C LEU A 103 5.21 -12.78 21.27
N LYS A 104 6.09 -13.21 22.18
CA LYS A 104 6.83 -12.32 23.09
C LYS A 104 8.21 -11.92 22.57
N HIS A 105 8.80 -12.77 21.73
CA HIS A 105 10.14 -12.59 21.19
C HIS A 105 10.13 -12.83 19.69
N TYR A 106 10.99 -12.10 18.98
CA TYR A 106 11.20 -12.32 17.56
C TYR A 106 12.30 -13.37 17.37
N GLU A 107 11.90 -14.56 16.94
CA GLU A 107 12.75 -15.75 16.77
C GLU A 107 13.00 -16.04 15.28
N GLY A 108 13.41 -15.01 14.54
CA GLY A 108 13.74 -15.12 13.12
C GLY A 108 12.52 -15.29 12.19
N PRO A 109 12.70 -15.89 10.99
CA PRO A 109 11.66 -15.97 9.96
C PRO A 109 10.37 -16.66 10.41
N ALA A 110 10.44 -17.57 11.39
CA ALA A 110 9.25 -18.24 11.94
C ALA A 110 8.29 -17.25 12.63
N SER A 111 8.83 -16.24 13.31
CA SER A 111 8.06 -15.16 13.93
C SER A 111 7.39 -14.30 12.87
N LEU A 112 8.10 -13.94 11.80
CA LEU A 112 7.53 -13.20 10.68
C LEU A 112 6.38 -13.98 10.01
N ALA A 113 6.54 -15.29 9.82
CA ALA A 113 5.48 -16.14 9.28
C ALA A 113 4.23 -16.18 10.17
N LEU A 114 4.39 -16.17 11.50
CA LEU A 114 3.26 -16.07 12.44
C LEU A 114 2.55 -14.73 12.34
N ILE A 115 3.31 -13.63 12.31
CA ILE A 115 2.78 -12.27 12.14
C ILE A 115 2.01 -12.15 10.82
N LYS A 116 2.56 -12.66 9.71
CA LYS A 116 1.88 -12.72 8.41
C LYS A 116 0.58 -13.52 8.46
N ARG A 117 0.56 -14.66 9.16
CA ARG A 117 -0.67 -15.45 9.34
C ARG A 117 -1.73 -14.68 10.12
N ALA A 118 -1.36 -14.10 11.27
CA ALA A 118 -2.27 -13.31 12.09
C ALA A 118 -2.83 -12.11 11.31
N ALA A 119 -1.97 -11.35 10.63
CA ALA A 119 -2.38 -10.23 9.78
C ALA A 119 -3.28 -10.65 8.61
N GLY A 120 -3.05 -11.84 8.04
CA GLY A 120 -3.87 -12.39 6.96
C GLY A 120 -5.35 -12.56 7.31
N ILE A 121 -5.68 -12.79 8.60
CA ILE A 121 -7.05 -12.92 9.11
C ILE A 121 -7.83 -11.60 8.94
N TYR A 122 -7.15 -10.46 9.12
CA TYR A 122 -7.74 -9.13 9.06
C TYR A 122 -7.70 -8.51 7.66
N SER A 123 -7.23 -9.25 6.66
CA SER A 123 -7.13 -8.74 5.30
C SER A 123 -8.45 -8.89 4.54
N GLY A 124 -9.00 -7.80 4.01
CA GLY A 124 -10.15 -7.84 3.10
C GLY A 124 -9.80 -8.37 1.71
N ARG A 125 -10.80 -8.69 0.89
CA ARG A 125 -10.58 -9.15 -0.50
C ARG A 125 -9.81 -8.11 -1.32
N GLU A 126 -10.20 -6.86 -1.21
CA GLU A 126 -9.58 -5.74 -1.92
C GLU A 126 -8.10 -5.60 -1.59
N LYS A 127 -7.79 -5.51 -0.30
CA LYS A 127 -6.43 -5.44 0.22
C LYS A 127 -5.56 -6.61 -0.24
N ARG A 128 -6.11 -7.83 -0.29
CA ARG A 128 -5.40 -9.01 -0.82
C ARG A 128 -5.13 -8.89 -2.31
N GLY A 129 -6.11 -8.44 -3.10
CA GLY A 129 -5.97 -8.28 -4.55
C GLY A 129 -4.97 -7.21 -4.90
N CYS A 130 -5.10 -6.03 -4.30
CA CYS A 130 -4.16 -4.91 -4.39
C CYS A 130 -2.72 -5.36 -4.05
N HIS A 131 -2.52 -6.04 -2.92
CA HIS A 131 -1.21 -6.58 -2.54
C HIS A 131 -0.66 -7.59 -3.55
N SER A 132 -1.51 -8.48 -4.08
CA SER A 132 -1.11 -9.49 -5.07
C SER A 132 -0.62 -8.86 -6.37
N ILE A 133 -1.22 -7.73 -6.75
CA ILE A 133 -0.81 -6.95 -7.92
C ILE A 133 0.48 -6.19 -7.61
N ALA A 134 0.60 -5.53 -6.45
CA ALA A 134 1.81 -4.83 -6.05
C ALA A 134 3.05 -5.74 -6.13
N ILE A 135 3.01 -6.93 -5.52
CA ILE A 135 4.16 -7.86 -5.52
C ILE A 135 4.47 -8.47 -6.89
N ALA A 136 3.50 -8.53 -7.80
CA ALA A 136 3.69 -9.04 -9.16
C ALA A 136 4.33 -8.00 -10.10
N ASN A 137 4.40 -6.74 -9.68
CA ASN A 137 4.83 -5.61 -10.49
C ASN A 137 5.97 -4.87 -9.80
N SER A 138 7.22 -5.17 -10.14
CA SER A 138 8.39 -4.49 -9.56
C SER A 138 8.46 -2.99 -9.86
N GLN A 139 7.70 -2.51 -10.85
CA GLN A 139 7.51 -1.09 -11.14
C GLN A 139 6.60 -0.37 -10.14
N VAL A 140 5.86 -1.10 -9.28
CA VAL A 140 5.09 -0.54 -8.16
C VAL A 140 6.06 -0.20 -7.03
N ILE A 141 6.12 1.08 -6.66
CA ILE A 141 7.11 1.62 -5.71
C ILE A 141 6.50 2.18 -4.43
N ASP A 142 5.18 2.38 -4.38
CA ASP A 142 4.46 2.75 -3.16
C ASP A 142 3.04 2.18 -3.17
N VAL A 143 2.49 1.99 -1.97
CA VAL A 143 1.15 1.48 -1.72
C VAL A 143 0.52 2.26 -0.57
N GLU A 144 -0.81 2.28 -0.45
CA GLU A 144 -1.52 2.93 0.67
C GLU A 144 -1.08 4.40 0.85
N ILE A 145 -1.12 5.15 -0.25
CA ILE A 145 -0.54 6.48 -0.41
C ILE A 145 -1.48 7.51 0.21
N ALA A 146 -1.28 7.83 1.49
CA ALA A 146 -1.97 8.93 2.14
C ALA A 146 -1.66 10.27 1.46
N LEU A 147 -2.67 10.92 0.92
CA LEU A 147 -2.59 12.24 0.31
C LEU A 147 -2.71 13.34 1.37
N PRO A 148 -2.18 14.54 1.12
CA PRO A 148 -2.41 15.69 1.99
C PRO A 148 -3.90 16.05 2.03
N GLY A 149 -4.39 16.41 3.22
CA GLY A 149 -5.79 16.77 3.46
C GLY A 149 -6.39 16.08 4.70
N SER A 150 -7.44 16.68 5.24
CA SER A 150 -8.24 16.15 6.34
C SER A 150 -9.56 15.60 5.80
N VAL A 151 -9.96 14.42 6.27
CA VAL A 151 -11.36 13.99 6.19
C VAL A 151 -11.99 14.33 7.53
N GLU A 152 -13.16 14.96 7.49
CA GLU A 152 -13.86 15.39 8.70
C GLU A 152 -14.16 14.22 9.65
N ARG A 153 -14.13 14.55 10.94
CA ARG A 153 -14.40 13.64 12.05
C ARG A 153 -15.90 13.33 12.07
N ASN A 154 -16.30 12.12 11.71
CA ASN A 154 -17.70 11.72 11.81
C ASN A 154 -18.12 11.51 13.27
N GLU A 155 -17.25 10.93 14.13
CA GLU A 155 -17.54 10.74 15.55
C GLU A 155 -16.35 11.02 16.51
N PRO A 156 -16.60 11.34 17.81
CA PRO A 156 -15.56 11.45 18.82
C PRO A 156 -14.86 10.12 19.09
N GLY A 157 -13.77 9.85 18.38
CA GLY A 157 -12.98 8.62 18.52
C GLY A 157 -12.39 8.13 17.20
N ASP A 158 -12.95 8.59 16.08
CA ASP A 158 -12.44 8.27 14.76
C ASP A 158 -11.09 8.96 14.50
N GLU A 159 -10.12 8.19 14.00
CA GLU A 159 -8.90 8.75 13.43
C GLU A 159 -9.28 9.58 12.19
N VAL A 160 -8.74 10.80 12.10
CA VAL A 160 -8.78 11.59 10.87
C VAL A 160 -7.99 10.82 9.81
N THR A 161 -8.66 10.09 8.93
CA THR A 161 -8.00 9.34 7.87
C THR A 161 -7.89 10.19 6.62
N SER A 162 -6.71 10.70 6.30
CA SER A 162 -6.46 11.30 5.00
C SER A 162 -6.79 10.32 3.86
N PRO A 163 -7.33 10.81 2.72
CA PRO A 163 -7.60 9.95 1.57
C PRO A 163 -6.34 9.20 1.14
N ARG A 164 -6.49 7.94 0.72
CA ARG A 164 -5.36 7.10 0.30
C ARG A 164 -5.58 6.54 -1.09
N ILE A 165 -4.56 6.61 -1.94
CA ILE A 165 -4.55 5.89 -3.23
C ILE A 165 -3.86 4.54 -3.02
N ASP A 166 -4.40 3.48 -3.63
CA ASP A 166 -3.95 2.11 -3.37
C ASP A 166 -2.51 1.84 -3.83
N LEU A 167 -2.16 2.19 -5.07
CA LEU A 167 -0.86 1.88 -5.67
C LEU A 167 -0.27 3.06 -6.45
N LEU A 168 1.07 3.09 -6.53
CA LEU A 168 1.82 3.91 -7.48
C LEU A 168 2.85 3.05 -8.21
N ALA A 169 2.80 3.12 -9.54
CA ALA A 169 3.76 2.53 -10.45
C ALA A 169 4.56 3.60 -11.20
N LEU A 170 5.79 3.24 -11.57
CA LEU A 170 6.61 4.00 -12.52
C LEU A 170 6.38 3.44 -13.93
N GLU A 171 6.08 4.32 -14.88
CA GLU A 171 6.02 3.97 -16.30
C GLU A 171 7.01 4.82 -17.11
N PRO A 172 7.72 4.26 -18.10
CA PRO A 172 8.62 5.05 -18.94
C PRO A 172 7.83 6.06 -19.79
N ARG A 173 8.31 7.30 -19.87
CA ARG A 173 7.80 8.33 -20.78
C ARG A 173 8.96 8.84 -21.63
N GLY A 174 9.06 8.32 -22.86
CA GLY A 174 10.23 8.55 -23.70
C GLY A 174 11.52 8.01 -23.07
N THR A 175 12.66 8.56 -23.46
CA THR A 175 13.97 8.09 -23.03
C THR A 175 14.39 8.64 -21.66
N ASP A 176 13.92 9.83 -21.29
CA ASP A 176 14.52 10.62 -20.21
C ASP A 176 13.59 10.84 -19.00
N GLU A 177 12.31 10.45 -19.11
CA GLU A 177 11.32 10.64 -18.04
C GLU A 177 10.70 9.32 -17.57
N ALA A 178 10.37 9.25 -16.29
CA ALA A 178 9.50 8.23 -15.71
C ALA A 178 8.27 8.91 -15.13
N ARG A 179 7.10 8.47 -15.58
CA ARG A 179 5.83 8.98 -15.11
C ARG A 179 5.40 8.26 -13.83
N LEU A 180 4.89 9.04 -12.88
CA LEU A 180 4.14 8.56 -11.73
C LEU A 180 2.71 8.20 -12.17
N VAL A 181 2.35 6.93 -12.08
CA VAL A 181 1.03 6.42 -12.46
C VAL A 181 0.34 5.77 -11.26
N PHE A 182 -0.75 6.38 -10.83
CA PHE A 182 -1.50 5.97 -9.65
C PHE A 182 -2.64 5.04 -10.04
N TRP A 183 -3.00 4.13 -9.13
CA TRP A 183 -4.10 3.19 -9.32
C TRP A 183 -4.97 3.13 -8.07
N GLU A 184 -6.27 3.31 -8.28
CA GLU A 184 -7.33 2.96 -7.34
C GLU A 184 -7.81 1.55 -7.64
N ALA A 185 -7.94 0.69 -6.63
CA ALA A 185 -8.14 -0.73 -6.80
C ALA A 185 -9.45 -1.17 -6.09
N LYS A 186 -10.40 -1.70 -6.86
CA LYS A 186 -11.71 -2.14 -6.34
C LYS A 186 -11.94 -3.62 -6.60
N ASP A 187 -12.50 -4.31 -5.62
CA ASP A 187 -13.12 -5.62 -5.85
C ASP A 187 -14.37 -5.40 -6.70
N PHE A 188 -14.65 -6.33 -7.60
CA PHE A 188 -15.78 -6.28 -8.52
C PHE A 188 -17.13 -6.06 -7.82
N LYS A 189 -17.25 -6.48 -6.56
CA LYS A 189 -18.47 -6.31 -5.76
C LYS A 189 -18.50 -5.01 -4.97
N ASN A 190 -17.49 -4.16 -5.08
CA ASN A 190 -17.45 -2.88 -4.38
C ASN A 190 -18.55 -1.95 -4.93
N ALA A 191 -19.37 -1.41 -4.03
CA ALA A 191 -20.49 -0.54 -4.38
C ALA A 191 -20.06 0.81 -4.98
N GLU A 192 -18.82 1.24 -4.75
CA GLU A 192 -18.23 2.46 -5.33
C GLU A 192 -17.99 2.33 -6.84
N LEU A 193 -17.94 1.11 -7.37
CA LEU A 193 -18.01 0.89 -8.82
C LEU A 193 -19.38 1.27 -9.39
N GLY A 194 -20.37 1.56 -8.55
CA GLY A 194 -21.75 1.78 -8.95
C GLY A 194 -22.49 0.48 -9.22
N SER A 195 -23.82 0.57 -9.35
CA SER A 195 -24.61 -0.58 -9.80
C SER A 195 -24.33 -0.83 -11.27
N ILE A 196 -23.96 -2.07 -11.61
CA ILE A 196 -23.79 -2.56 -12.99
C ILE A 196 -25.05 -2.31 -13.85
N ARG A 197 -26.22 -2.12 -13.22
CA ARG A 197 -27.50 -1.86 -13.87
C ARG A 197 -27.94 -0.39 -13.87
N SER A 198 -27.20 0.50 -13.19
CA SER A 198 -27.53 1.93 -13.09
C SER A 198 -26.54 2.77 -13.88
N ARG A 199 -26.99 3.93 -14.39
CA ARG A 199 -26.10 4.87 -15.08
C ARG A 199 -25.12 5.52 -14.10
N LEU A 200 -23.95 5.85 -14.64
CA LEU A 200 -22.96 6.77 -14.09
C LEU A 200 -23.59 8.09 -13.59
N PRO A 201 -22.93 8.81 -12.66
CA PRO A 201 -21.55 8.60 -12.18
C PRO A 201 -21.42 7.55 -11.07
N ALA A 202 -20.43 6.66 -11.21
CA ALA A 202 -20.02 5.75 -10.15
C ALA A 202 -19.20 6.53 -9.08
N PRO A 203 -19.39 6.28 -7.77
CA PRO A 203 -18.66 6.99 -6.71
C PRO A 203 -17.13 7.00 -6.88
N VAL A 204 -16.56 5.90 -7.39
CA VAL A 204 -15.12 5.79 -7.65
C VAL A 204 -14.59 6.84 -8.65
N LEU A 205 -15.42 7.31 -9.59
CA LEU A 205 -15.00 8.34 -10.55
C LEU A 205 -14.84 9.70 -9.85
N ALA A 206 -15.73 10.03 -8.91
CA ALA A 206 -15.60 11.26 -8.12
C ALA A 206 -14.38 11.20 -7.19
N GLN A 207 -14.13 10.03 -6.59
CA GLN A 207 -12.93 9.76 -5.79
C GLN A 207 -11.64 9.96 -6.61
N ILE A 208 -11.56 9.37 -7.81
CA ILE A 208 -10.42 9.52 -8.72
C ILE A 208 -10.23 11.00 -9.15
N ALA A 209 -11.31 11.72 -9.44
CA ALA A 209 -11.24 13.14 -9.78
C ALA A 209 -10.68 13.97 -8.61
N ALA A 210 -11.12 13.70 -7.37
CA ALA A 210 -10.58 14.36 -6.19
C ALA A 210 -9.08 14.07 -5.99
N TYR A 211 -8.64 12.83 -6.25
CA TYR A 211 -7.23 12.46 -6.19
C TYR A 211 -6.40 13.24 -7.20
N ARG A 212 -6.85 13.35 -8.44
CA ARG A 212 -6.16 14.15 -9.46
C ARG A 212 -6.00 15.60 -9.05
N ALA A 213 -7.06 16.21 -8.50
CA ALA A 213 -6.99 17.59 -8.03
C ALA A 213 -5.95 17.78 -6.92
N ILE A 214 -5.89 16.85 -5.96
CA ILE A 214 -4.88 16.90 -4.89
C ILE A 214 -3.48 16.68 -5.48
N LEU A 215 -3.29 15.66 -6.32
CA LEU A 215 -1.99 15.35 -6.92
C LEU A 215 -1.44 16.52 -7.74
N ASP A 216 -2.30 17.23 -8.48
CA ASP A 216 -1.88 18.39 -9.27
C ASP A 216 -1.42 19.55 -8.36
N GLY A 217 -2.14 19.79 -7.26
CA GLY A 217 -1.77 20.81 -6.27
C GLY A 217 -0.44 20.56 -5.55
N TYR A 218 0.02 19.31 -5.48
CA TYR A 218 1.27 18.91 -4.82
C TYR A 218 2.36 18.42 -5.79
N ARG A 219 2.26 18.81 -7.07
CA ARG A 219 3.12 18.30 -8.14
C ARG A 219 4.62 18.35 -7.83
N HIS A 220 5.11 19.50 -7.38
CA HIS A 220 6.53 19.68 -7.10
C HIS A 220 7.01 18.76 -5.97
N ASP A 221 6.29 18.76 -4.85
CA ASP A 221 6.56 17.92 -3.69
C ASP A 221 6.56 16.43 -4.07
N LEU A 222 5.58 15.99 -4.88
CA LEU A 222 5.48 14.61 -5.35
C LEU A 222 6.68 14.19 -6.19
N GLU A 223 7.04 14.98 -7.21
CA GLU A 223 8.14 14.66 -8.12
C GLU A 223 9.49 14.64 -7.37
N GLU A 224 9.74 15.61 -6.49
CA GLU A 224 10.95 15.65 -5.66
C GLU A 224 10.98 14.48 -4.67
N SER A 225 9.89 14.27 -3.94
CA SER A 225 9.76 13.20 -2.95
C SER A 225 9.98 11.82 -3.57
N TYR A 226 9.36 11.53 -4.71
CA TYR A 226 9.51 10.22 -5.35
C TYR A 226 10.87 10.01 -6.01
N THR A 227 11.55 11.10 -6.44
CA THR A 227 12.96 11.03 -6.85
C THR A 227 13.83 10.57 -5.69
N ARG A 228 13.68 11.20 -4.51
CA ARG A 228 14.44 10.83 -3.30
C ARG A 228 14.08 9.43 -2.77
N LEU A 229 12.80 9.06 -2.84
CA LEU A 229 12.33 7.71 -2.51
C LEU A 229 13.03 6.65 -3.36
N CYS A 230 13.20 6.88 -4.67
CA CYS A 230 13.92 5.92 -5.53
C CYS A 230 15.37 5.72 -5.05
N SER A 231 16.06 6.80 -4.68
CA SER A 231 17.40 6.73 -4.08
C SER A 231 17.41 5.97 -2.75
N ASN A 232 16.41 6.18 -1.89
CA ASN A 232 16.28 5.42 -0.63
C ASN A 232 16.02 3.93 -0.89
N LEU A 233 15.12 3.59 -1.81
CA LEU A 233 14.80 2.20 -2.15
C LEU A 233 16.02 1.46 -2.71
N ARG A 234 16.78 2.10 -3.61
CA ARG A 234 18.02 1.54 -4.18
C ARG A 234 19.02 1.18 -3.08
N ARG A 235 19.21 2.07 -2.11
CA ARG A 235 20.11 1.88 -0.97
C ARG A 235 19.64 0.76 -0.03
N ILE A 236 18.39 0.84 0.42
CA ILE A 236 17.78 -0.13 1.35
C ILE A 236 17.83 -1.55 0.76
N ARG A 237 17.44 -1.71 -0.51
CA ARG A 237 17.46 -3.01 -1.18
C ARG A 237 18.90 -3.48 -1.47
N GLY A 238 19.76 -2.56 -1.90
CA GLY A 238 21.17 -2.84 -2.18
C GLY A 238 21.93 -3.37 -0.96
N ALA A 239 21.64 -2.87 0.24
CA ALA A 239 22.26 -3.36 1.49
C ALA A 239 21.95 -4.84 1.78
N ALA A 240 20.81 -5.37 1.30
CA ALA A 240 20.49 -6.79 1.37
C ALA A 240 20.90 -7.57 0.09
N GLY A 241 21.71 -6.98 -0.79
CA GLY A 241 22.12 -7.58 -2.06
C GLY A 241 20.97 -7.73 -3.06
N GLN A 242 19.89 -6.96 -2.92
CA GLN A 242 18.72 -7.01 -3.80
C GLN A 242 18.74 -5.87 -4.81
N GLY A 243 18.40 -6.19 -6.06
CA GLY A 243 18.17 -5.19 -7.10
C GLY A 243 16.82 -4.49 -6.95
N VAL A 244 16.71 -3.32 -7.58
CA VAL A 244 15.44 -2.59 -7.78
C VAL A 244 15.01 -2.66 -9.25
N HIS A 245 13.79 -2.21 -9.56
CA HIS A 245 13.34 -2.08 -10.94
C HIS A 245 14.24 -1.10 -11.73
N PRO A 246 14.53 -1.32 -13.03
CA PRO A 246 15.42 -0.46 -13.81
C PRO A 246 15.09 1.03 -13.73
N LEU A 247 13.81 1.41 -13.81
CA LEU A 247 13.42 2.82 -13.68
C LEU A 247 13.79 3.42 -12.32
N VAL A 248 13.70 2.64 -11.23
CA VAL A 248 14.11 3.11 -9.89
C VAL A 248 15.61 3.35 -9.85
N ASP A 249 16.40 2.46 -10.46
CA ASP A 249 17.86 2.59 -10.53
C ASP A 249 18.27 3.82 -11.36
N GLU A 250 17.65 4.02 -12.53
CA GLU A 250 17.87 5.17 -13.42
C GLU A 250 17.50 6.50 -12.74
N ILE A 251 16.35 6.57 -12.07
CA ILE A 251 15.94 7.77 -11.30
C ILE A 251 16.95 8.04 -10.18
N ALA A 252 17.30 7.01 -9.41
CA ALA A 252 18.26 7.14 -8.31
C ALA A 252 19.66 7.54 -8.78
N ALA A 253 20.04 7.20 -10.01
CA ALA A 253 21.28 7.62 -10.65
C ALA A 253 21.20 9.02 -11.29
N GLY A 254 20.01 9.62 -11.35
CA GLY A 254 19.76 10.92 -11.99
C GLY A 254 19.75 10.88 -13.52
N THR A 255 19.69 9.68 -14.13
CA THR A 255 19.62 9.53 -15.60
C THR A 255 18.20 9.61 -16.14
N ARG A 256 17.20 9.55 -15.25
CA ARG A 256 15.79 9.71 -15.59
C ARG A 256 15.10 10.65 -14.61
N LYS A 257 14.31 11.59 -15.13
CA LYS A 257 13.52 12.53 -14.33
C LYS A 257 12.15 11.95 -13.98
N VAL A 258 11.72 12.10 -12.72
CA VAL A 258 10.34 11.79 -12.31
C VAL A 258 9.39 12.90 -12.77
N THR A 259 8.22 12.53 -13.30
CA THR A 259 7.17 13.49 -13.65
C THR A 259 5.76 12.96 -13.39
N LEU A 260 4.81 13.85 -13.11
CA LEU A 260 3.37 13.54 -13.19
C LEU A 260 2.83 13.58 -14.64
N GLY A 261 3.61 14.13 -15.59
CA GLY A 261 3.16 14.49 -16.93
C GLY A 261 2.24 15.72 -16.90
N ASP A 262 1.61 16.05 -18.02
CA ASP A 262 0.85 17.31 -18.12
C ASP A 262 -0.35 17.36 -17.16
N ALA A 263 -0.96 16.20 -16.88
CA ALA A 263 -1.98 16.01 -15.85
C ALA A 263 -1.69 14.73 -15.03
N PRO A 264 -2.02 14.68 -13.72
CA PRO A 264 -1.84 13.48 -12.91
C PRO A 264 -2.63 12.29 -13.45
N GLN A 265 -1.97 11.15 -13.62
CA GLN A 265 -2.61 9.94 -14.09
C GLN A 265 -3.05 9.06 -12.92
N VAL A 266 -4.36 8.95 -12.73
CA VAL A 266 -5.01 8.02 -11.79
C VAL A 266 -5.89 7.08 -12.60
N ASN A 267 -5.58 5.79 -12.53
CA ASN A 267 -6.27 4.71 -13.21
C ASN A 267 -7.15 3.91 -12.24
N LEU A 268 -8.08 3.14 -12.79
CA LEU A 268 -8.92 2.22 -12.03
C LEU A 268 -8.51 0.78 -12.33
N LEU A 269 -8.33 -0.01 -11.28
CA LEU A 269 -8.08 -1.43 -11.32
C LEU A 269 -9.29 -2.15 -10.71
N VAL A 270 -9.93 -3.03 -11.48
CA VAL A 270 -11.07 -3.85 -11.01
C VAL A 270 -10.70 -5.32 -11.04
N PHE A 271 -10.92 -6.04 -9.94
CA PHE A 271 -10.63 -7.47 -9.88
C PHE A 271 -11.62 -8.30 -9.09
N GLY A 272 -11.46 -9.62 -9.09
CA GLY A 272 -12.26 -10.52 -8.25
C GLY A 272 -13.56 -11.00 -8.89
N PHE A 273 -13.69 -10.88 -10.23
CA PHE A 273 -14.77 -11.47 -11.01
C PHE A 273 -14.37 -12.80 -11.64
N ASP A 274 -15.32 -13.72 -11.77
CA ASP A 274 -15.12 -15.00 -12.47
C ASP A 274 -15.33 -14.90 -13.99
N ALA A 275 -15.09 -16.00 -14.72
CA ALA A 275 -15.25 -16.05 -16.17
C ALA A 275 -16.70 -15.81 -16.62
N GLY A 276 -17.68 -16.32 -15.85
CA GLY A 276 -19.09 -16.08 -16.13
C GLY A 276 -19.39 -14.59 -16.01
N GLN A 277 -19.04 -13.99 -14.86
CA GLN A 277 -19.19 -12.56 -14.55
C GLN A 277 -18.51 -11.65 -15.57
N LYS A 278 -17.32 -12.05 -16.05
CA LYS A 278 -16.61 -11.33 -17.12
C LYS A 278 -17.47 -11.18 -18.37
N ASP A 279 -18.23 -12.21 -18.74
CA ASP A 279 -18.97 -12.23 -20.01
C ASP A 279 -20.42 -11.71 -19.87
N TYR A 280 -20.83 -11.22 -18.69
CA TYR A 280 -22.14 -10.57 -18.52
C TYR A 280 -22.21 -9.28 -19.35
N ALA A 281 -23.25 -9.18 -20.19
CA ALA A 281 -23.48 -8.01 -21.05
C ALA A 281 -23.56 -6.70 -20.23
N ASP A 282 -24.27 -6.71 -19.10
CA ASP A 282 -24.38 -5.53 -18.23
C ASP A 282 -23.01 -5.11 -17.68
N TRP A 283 -22.15 -6.07 -17.31
CA TRP A 283 -20.80 -5.75 -16.86
C TRP A 283 -19.95 -5.16 -17.98
N GLN A 284 -20.00 -5.73 -19.19
CA GLN A 284 -19.25 -5.19 -20.33
C GLN A 284 -19.68 -3.76 -20.68
N ALA A 285 -20.99 -3.49 -20.66
CA ALA A 285 -21.53 -2.15 -20.87
C ALA A 285 -21.09 -1.18 -19.76
N HIS A 286 -21.16 -1.61 -18.50
CA HIS A 286 -20.74 -0.80 -17.34
C HIS A 286 -19.24 -0.51 -17.36
N ARG A 287 -18.42 -1.52 -17.64
CA ARG A 287 -16.98 -1.38 -17.82
C ARG A 287 -16.64 -0.39 -18.94
N ALA A 288 -17.29 -0.49 -20.09
CA ALA A 288 -17.08 0.43 -21.20
C ALA A 288 -17.45 1.87 -20.81
N ALA A 289 -18.50 2.06 -20.02
CA ALA A 289 -18.88 3.37 -19.50
C ALA A 289 -17.82 3.94 -18.53
N LEU A 290 -17.28 3.12 -17.63
CA LEU A 290 -16.17 3.51 -16.74
C LEU A 290 -14.90 3.85 -17.54
N GLU A 291 -14.54 3.02 -18.53
CA GLU A 291 -13.42 3.26 -19.44
C GLU A 291 -13.55 4.59 -20.17
N HIS A 292 -14.74 4.86 -20.74
CA HIS A 292 -15.01 6.10 -21.43
C HIS A 292 -14.89 7.32 -20.50
N ALA A 293 -15.47 7.25 -19.30
CA ALA A 293 -15.41 8.34 -18.33
C ALA A 293 -13.96 8.60 -17.85
N LEU A 294 -13.16 7.56 -17.64
CA LEU A 294 -11.76 7.71 -17.22
C LEU A 294 -10.88 8.29 -18.33
N ALA A 295 -11.13 7.90 -19.58
CA ALA A 295 -10.35 8.33 -20.74
C ALA A 295 -10.43 9.85 -20.99
N ALA A 296 -11.55 10.49 -20.64
CA ALA A 296 -11.72 11.94 -20.75
C ALA A 296 -10.64 12.74 -20.01
N ASP A 297 -10.10 12.17 -18.93
CA ASP A 297 -9.06 12.77 -18.09
C ASP A 297 -7.72 12.01 -18.18
N GLY A 298 -7.52 11.21 -19.23
CA GLY A 298 -6.28 10.45 -19.46
C GLY A 298 -6.08 9.24 -18.54
N GLY A 299 -7.11 8.81 -17.80
CA GLY A 299 -7.10 7.59 -17.00
C GLY A 299 -7.36 6.34 -17.83
N ARG A 300 -7.00 5.18 -17.27
CA ARG A 300 -7.26 3.85 -17.84
C ARG A 300 -8.03 2.99 -16.84
N LEU A 301 -8.80 2.03 -17.36
CA LEU A 301 -9.35 0.93 -16.56
C LEU A 301 -8.61 -0.36 -16.91
N TYR A 302 -8.17 -1.08 -15.89
CA TYR A 302 -7.64 -2.43 -16.02
C TYR A 302 -8.54 -3.40 -15.24
N ALA A 303 -9.16 -4.35 -15.93
CA ALA A 303 -10.04 -5.34 -15.32
C ALA A 303 -9.43 -6.73 -15.40
N VAL A 304 -9.29 -7.41 -14.25
CA VAL A 304 -8.71 -8.75 -14.20
C VAL A 304 -9.41 -9.66 -13.18
N GLY A 305 -9.85 -10.84 -13.61
CA GLY A 305 -10.60 -11.75 -12.73
C GLY A 305 -9.81 -12.18 -11.49
N ASP A 306 -8.71 -12.91 -11.70
CA ASP A 306 -7.76 -13.27 -10.64
C ASP A 306 -6.57 -12.28 -10.61
N PRO A 307 -6.37 -11.49 -9.54
CA PRO A 307 -5.26 -10.56 -9.42
C PRO A 307 -3.88 -11.23 -9.27
N LYS A 308 -3.81 -12.53 -8.96
CA LYS A 308 -2.54 -13.21 -8.71
C LYS A 308 -1.65 -13.25 -9.95
N GLY A 309 -0.43 -12.74 -9.82
CA GLY A 309 0.59 -12.77 -10.87
C GLY A 309 0.31 -11.86 -12.07
N LYS A 310 -0.63 -10.91 -11.94
CA LYS A 310 -1.03 -10.00 -13.01
C LYS A 310 -0.12 -8.78 -13.08
N ARG A 311 0.22 -8.39 -14.31
CA ARG A 311 1.06 -7.22 -14.59
C ARG A 311 0.22 -6.02 -15.00
N LEU A 312 0.56 -4.84 -14.45
CA LEU A 312 -0.02 -3.54 -14.80
C LEU A 312 0.56 -3.01 -16.10
#